data_AF-A0A6P0UMR3-F1
#
_entry.id   AF-A0A6P0UMR3-F1
#
_cell.length_a   1.000
_cell.length_b   1.000
_cell.length_c   1.000
_cell.angle_alpha   90.00
_cell.angle_beta   90.00
_cell.angle_gamma   90.00
#
_symmetry.space_group_name_H-M   'P 1'
#
loop_
_entity.id
_entity.type
_entity.pdbx_description
1 polymer ?
#
loop_
_entity_poly.entity_id
_entity_poly.type
_entity_poly.pdbx_seq_one_letter_code
_entity_poly.pdbx_strand_id
1 'polypeptide(L)'
;MKKSVKIGIGTIILIVLINLILYCGAESFTDMELDRIENELARDSEEQYKIAKENGDAMDAYLQAGLTAQAYLMANDKENYNKWKEIEKKEAKNAGLR
;
A
#
# COMPACT_ATOMS: atom_id res chain seq x y z
N MET A 1 43.35 -15.47 -32.73
CA MET A 1 42.62 -14.20 -32.51
C MET A 1 41.09 -14.32 -32.63
N LYS A 2 40.52 -14.98 -33.65
CA LYS A 2 39.04 -15.05 -33.86
C LYS A 2 38.25 -15.80 -32.77
N LYS A 3 38.83 -16.80 -32.07
CA LYS A 3 38.14 -17.57 -31.02
C LYS A 3 38.01 -16.80 -29.71
N SER A 4 39.08 -16.12 -29.27
CA SER A 4 39.11 -15.35 -28.02
C SER A 4 38.17 -14.15 -28.04
N VAL A 5 37.99 -13.52 -29.21
CA VAL A 5 37.02 -12.42 -29.40
C VAL A 5 35.58 -12.91 -29.31
N LYS A 6 35.25 -14.09 -29.86
CA LYS A 6 33.91 -14.68 -29.75
C LYS A 6 33.56 -15.07 -28.31
N ILE A 7 34.53 -15.54 -27.55
CA ILE A 7 34.35 -15.88 -26.13
C ILE A 7 34.07 -14.62 -25.31
N GLY A 8 34.81 -13.53 -25.53
CA GLY A 8 34.58 -12.24 -24.84
C GLY A 8 33.22 -11.59 -25.16
N ILE A 9 32.77 -11.69 -26.42
CA ILE A 9 31.44 -11.20 -26.81
C ILE A 9 30.33 -12.05 -26.16
N GLY A 10 30.53 -13.37 -26.10
CA GLY A 10 29.59 -14.28 -25.45
C GLY A 10 29.37 -13.98 -23.97
N THR A 11 30.44 -13.66 -23.22
CA THR A 11 30.33 -13.26 -21.81
C THR A 11 29.61 -11.93 -21.63
N ILE A 12 29.84 -10.95 -22.49
CA ILE A 12 29.15 -9.65 -22.41
C ILE A 12 27.65 -9.83 -22.66
N ILE A 13 27.27 -10.62 -23.67
CA ILE A 13 25.86 -10.91 -23.95
C ILE A 13 25.20 -11.64 -22.77
N LEU A 14 25.91 -12.59 -22.15
CA LEU A 14 25.41 -13.29 -20.96
C LEU A 14 25.18 -12.34 -19.79
N ILE A 15 26.12 -11.42 -19.52
CA ILE A 15 25.99 -10.41 -18.45
C ILE A 15 24.80 -9.49 -18.74
N VAL A 16 24.61 -9.04 -19.99
CA VAL A 16 23.46 -8.21 -20.37
C VAL A 16 22.15 -8.96 -20.18
N LEU A 17 22.08 -10.24 -20.56
CA LEU A 17 20.89 -11.07 -20.39
C LEU A 17 20.55 -11.31 -18.92
N ILE A 18 21.56 -11.55 -18.07
CA ILE A 18 21.37 -11.69 -16.63
C ILE A 18 20.82 -10.39 -16.03
N ASN A 19 21.38 -9.24 -16.40
CA ASN A 19 20.88 -7.94 -15.93
C ASN A 19 19.45 -7.67 -16.41
N LEU A 20 19.11 -8.08 -17.64
CA LEU A 20 17.75 -7.94 -18.20
C LEU A 20 16.72 -8.77 -17.43
N ILE A 21 17.07 -10.02 -17.09
CA ILE A 21 16.21 -10.93 -16.31
C ILE A 21 16.02 -10.40 -14.88
N LEU A 22 17.08 -9.87 -14.25
CA LEU A 22 17.00 -9.29 -12.91
C LEU A 22 16.16 -8.01 -12.87
N TYR A 23 16.22 -7.17 -13.90
CA TYR A 23 15.40 -5.94 -13.98
C TYR A 23 13.91 -6.28 -14.20
N CYS A 24 13.60 -7.30 -15.01
CA CYS A 24 12.23 -7.67 -15.35
C CYS A 24 11.50 -8.46 -14.23
N GLY A 25 12.23 -9.16 -13.36
CA GLY A 25 11.65 -9.99 -12.30
C GLY A 25 11.29 -9.25 -11.01
N ALA A 26 11.73 -8.00 -10.84
CA ALA A 26 11.52 -7.24 -9.61
C ALA A 26 10.07 -6.74 -9.45
N GLU A 27 9.39 -6.44 -10.55
CA GLU A 27 8.09 -5.75 -10.55
C GLU A 27 6.94 -6.62 -10.00
N SER A 28 6.95 -7.94 -10.24
CA SER A 28 5.88 -8.82 -9.75
C SER A 28 5.98 -9.17 -8.26
N PHE A 29 7.18 -9.06 -7.67
CA PHE A 29 7.34 -9.27 -6.22
C PHE A 29 6.89 -8.03 -5.44
N THR A 30 7.07 -6.83 -6.01
CA THR A 30 6.65 -5.58 -5.37
C THR A 30 5.13 -5.48 -5.29
N ASP A 31 4.38 -5.88 -6.31
CA ASP A 31 2.91 -5.70 -6.31
C ASP A 31 2.20 -6.56 -5.24
N MET A 32 2.58 -7.82 -5.08
CA MET A 32 2.00 -8.69 -4.03
C MET A 32 2.37 -8.24 -2.61
N GLU A 33 3.59 -7.72 -2.42
CA GLU A 33 4.02 -7.18 -1.14
C GLU A 33 3.27 -5.87 -0.82
N LEU A 34 3.05 -5.02 -1.82
CA LEU A 34 2.29 -3.77 -1.70
C LEU A 34 0.82 -4.03 -1.33
N ASP A 35 0.13 -4.92 -2.06
CA ASP A 35 -1.26 -5.30 -1.76
C ASP A 35 -1.41 -5.79 -0.31
N ARG A 36 -0.43 -6.58 0.17
CA ARG A 36 -0.43 -7.06 1.56
C ARG A 36 -0.21 -5.93 2.56
N ILE A 37 0.75 -5.05 2.31
CA ILE A 37 1.06 -3.90 3.18
C ILE A 37 -0.14 -2.95 3.28
N GLU A 38 -0.83 -2.68 2.17
CA GLU A 38 -1.99 -1.80 2.14
C GLU A 38 -3.16 -2.36 2.97
N ASN A 39 -3.41 -3.66 2.87
CA ASN A 39 -4.41 -4.34 3.70
C ASN A 39 -4.05 -4.35 5.18
N GLU A 40 -2.77 -4.58 5.53
CA GLU A 40 -2.29 -4.50 6.91
C GLU A 40 -2.43 -3.08 7.46
N LEU A 41 -2.06 -2.06 6.69
CA LEU A 41 -2.20 -0.65 7.07
C LEU A 41 -3.66 -0.26 7.32
N ALA A 42 -4.58 -0.72 6.47
CA ALA A 42 -6.01 -0.47 6.66
C ALA A 42 -6.51 -1.06 7.99
N ARG A 43 -6.12 -2.28 8.32
CA ARG A 43 -6.47 -2.91 9.60
C ARG A 43 -5.86 -2.16 10.79
N ASP A 44 -4.60 -1.78 10.71
CA ASP A 44 -3.91 -1.05 11.79
C ASP A 44 -4.54 0.34 12.00
N SER A 45 -5.01 0.97 10.93
CA SER A 45 -5.76 2.24 11.04
C SER A 45 -7.09 2.09 11.77
N GLU A 46 -7.77 0.93 11.67
CA GLU A 46 -8.97 0.67 12.47
C GLU A 46 -8.67 0.63 13.99
N GLU A 47 -7.53 0.05 14.37
CA GLU A 47 -7.09 0.01 15.77
C GLU A 47 -6.77 1.42 16.28
N GLN A 48 -6.09 2.23 15.47
CA GLN A 48 -5.83 3.63 15.80
C GLN A 48 -7.12 4.44 15.96
N TYR A 49 -8.12 4.21 15.11
CA TYR A 49 -9.44 4.79 15.28
C TYR A 49 -10.08 4.39 16.62
N LYS A 50 -10.00 3.12 17.02
CA LYS A 50 -10.58 2.67 18.30
C LYS A 50 -9.91 3.38 19.47
N ILE A 51 -8.57 3.47 19.45
CA ILE A 51 -7.81 4.18 20.50
C ILE A 51 -8.20 5.66 20.54
N ALA A 52 -8.27 6.32 19.39
CA ALA A 52 -8.67 7.73 19.29
C ALA A 52 -10.12 7.95 19.76
N LYS A 53 -11.02 7.03 19.45
CA LYS A 53 -12.41 7.08 19.91
C LYS A 53 -12.55 6.89 21.42
N GLU A 54 -11.71 6.05 22.02
CA GLU A 54 -11.75 5.75 23.45
C GLU A 54 -11.05 6.82 24.29
N ASN A 55 -9.97 7.42 23.77
CA ASN A 55 -9.08 8.28 24.56
C ASN A 55 -8.97 9.73 24.06
N GLY A 56 -9.29 9.97 22.78
CA GLY A 56 -9.23 11.28 22.14
C GLY A 56 -10.56 12.01 22.16
N ASP A 57 -10.60 13.16 21.47
CA ASP A 57 -11.83 13.92 21.29
C ASP A 57 -12.61 13.48 20.03
N ALA A 58 -13.78 14.08 19.82
CA ALA A 58 -14.62 13.76 18.67
C ALA A 58 -13.95 14.10 17.33
N MET A 59 -13.03 15.08 17.30
CA MET A 59 -12.26 15.42 16.12
C MET A 59 -11.19 14.37 15.82
N ASP A 60 -10.52 13.86 16.85
CA ASP A 60 -9.55 12.76 16.71
C ASP A 60 -10.20 11.51 16.12
N ALA A 61 -11.39 11.15 16.61
CA ALA A 61 -12.18 10.05 16.08
C ALA A 61 -12.59 10.27 14.62
N TYR A 62 -12.98 11.49 14.24
CA TYR A 62 -13.32 11.85 12.86
C TYR A 62 -12.11 11.74 11.92
N LEU A 63 -10.98 12.33 12.31
CA LEU A 63 -9.75 12.31 11.52
C LEU A 63 -9.29 10.87 11.29
N GLN A 64 -9.29 10.03 12.34
CA GLN A 64 -8.88 8.65 12.21
C GLN A 64 -9.86 7.80 11.40
N ALA A 65 -11.16 8.06 11.48
CA ALA A 65 -12.14 7.41 10.61
C ALA A 65 -11.91 7.75 9.12
N GLY A 66 -11.54 9.00 8.81
CA GLY A 66 -11.17 9.43 7.46
C GLY A 66 -9.88 8.80 6.95
N LEU A 67 -8.85 8.72 7.81
CA LEU A 67 -7.59 8.02 7.49
C LEU A 67 -7.81 6.53 7.22
N THR A 68 -8.68 5.90 8.01
CA THR A 68 -9.07 4.49 7.82
C THR A 68 -9.79 4.28 6.49
N ALA A 69 -10.74 5.16 6.14
CA ALA A 69 -11.38 5.11 4.83
C ALA A 69 -10.35 5.26 3.70
N GLN A 70 -9.41 6.20 3.83
CA GLN A 70 -8.36 6.40 2.83
C GLN A 70 -7.43 5.18 2.69
N ALA A 71 -7.14 4.48 3.78
CA ALA A 71 -6.33 3.25 3.75
C ALA A 71 -7.04 2.12 2.98
N TYR A 72 -8.34 1.90 3.22
CA TYR A 72 -9.13 0.94 2.45
C TYR A 72 -9.29 1.33 0.97
N LEU A 73 -9.28 2.64 0.66
CA LEU A 73 -9.27 3.10 -0.73
C LEU A 73 -7.95 2.76 -1.43
N MET A 74 -6.81 2.90 -0.74
CA MET A 74 -5.50 2.51 -1.28
C MET A 74 -5.44 1.00 -1.52
N ALA A 75 -5.91 0.20 -0.57
CA ALA A 75 -6.01 -1.26 -0.66
C ALA A 75 -7.06 -1.78 -1.69
N ASN A 76 -7.67 -0.90 -2.49
CA ASN A 76 -8.75 -1.22 -3.43
C ASN A 76 -9.97 -1.94 -2.83
N ASP A 77 -10.16 -1.87 -1.50
CA ASP A 77 -11.29 -2.48 -0.79
C ASP A 77 -12.47 -1.52 -0.72
N LYS A 78 -13.31 -1.57 -1.77
CA LYS A 78 -14.49 -0.71 -1.90
C LYS A 78 -15.55 -0.96 -0.82
N GLU A 79 -15.67 -2.19 -0.32
CA GLU A 79 -16.69 -2.53 0.68
C GLU A 79 -16.36 -1.85 2.01
N ASN A 80 -15.14 -2.06 2.49
CA ASN A 80 -14.68 -1.44 3.73
C ASN A 80 -14.52 0.08 3.59
N TYR A 81 -14.11 0.57 2.42
CA TYR A 81 -14.12 2.01 2.13
C TYR A 81 -15.51 2.63 2.40
N ASN A 82 -16.56 2.07 1.81
CA ASN A 82 -17.91 2.62 1.96
C ASN A 82 -18.39 2.55 3.41
N LYS A 83 -18.11 1.44 4.10
CA LYS A 83 -18.42 1.28 5.53
C LYS A 83 -17.74 2.35 6.37
N TRP A 84 -16.45 2.59 6.15
CA TRP A 84 -15.68 3.58 6.89
C TRP A 84 -16.04 5.02 6.54
N LYS A 85 -16.45 5.30 5.30
CA LYS A 85 -17.04 6.60 4.95
C LYS A 85 -18.33 6.91 5.72
N GLU A 86 -19.17 5.91 5.99
CA GLU A 86 -20.35 6.11 6.83
C GLU A 86 -20.00 6.33 8.31
N ILE A 87 -18.96 5.66 8.80
CA ILE A 87 -18.42 5.91 10.15
C ILE A 87 -17.85 7.34 10.24
N GLU A 88 -17.03 7.76 9.28
CA GLU A 88 -16.49 9.11 9.18
C GLU A 88 -17.60 10.17 9.20
N LYS A 89 -18.68 9.98 8.42
CA LYS A 89 -19.83 10.91 8.45
C LYS A 89 -20.51 10.98 9.81
N LYS A 90 -20.57 9.86 10.54
CA LYS A 90 -21.13 9.84 11.89
C LYS A 90 -20.23 10.58 12.87
N GLU A 91 -18.92 10.35 12.80
CA GLU A 91 -17.95 11.03 13.67
C GLU A 91 -17.83 12.52 13.33
N ALA A 92 -17.98 12.91 12.06
CA ALA A 92 -18.07 14.31 11.64
C ALA A 92 -19.21 15.03 12.38
N LYS A 93 -20.39 14.41 12.45
CA LYS A 93 -21.53 14.96 13.20
C LYS A 93 -21.24 15.06 14.70
N ASN A 94 -20.57 14.05 15.28
CA ASN A 94 -20.16 14.07 16.68
C ASN A 94 -19.14 15.18 16.97
N ALA A 95 -18.26 15.47 16.00
CA ALA A 95 -17.30 16.57 16.04
C ALA A 95 -17.91 17.95 15.75
N GLY A 96 -19.22 18.03 15.48
CA GLY A 96 -19.92 19.27 15.17
C GLY A 96 -19.71 19.78 13.74
N LEU A 97 -19.14 18.94 12.86
CA LEU A 97 -19.01 19.21 11.43
C LEU A 97 -20.34 18.89 10.72
N ARG A 98 -20.70 19.70 9.72
CA ARG A 98 -21.94 19.59 8.94
C ARG A 98 -21.71 18.91 7.60
#